data_AF-A0A1M5AY06-F1
#
_entry.id   AF-A0A1M5AY06-F1
#
_cell.length_a   1.000
_cell.length_b   1.000
_cell.length_c   1.000
_cell.angle_alpha   90.00
_cell.angle_beta   90.00
_cell.angle_gamma   90.00
#
_symmetry.space_group_name_H-M   'P 1'
#
loop_
_entity.id
_entity.type
_entity.pdbx_description
1 polymer ?
#
loop_
_entity_poly.entity_id
_entity_poly.type
_entity_poly.pdbx_seq_one_letter_code
_entity_poly.pdbx_strand_id
1 'polypeptide(L)'
;MSSIEGWIKLYRKILLSDLYRSLNAKQKIVFFTLLLMVNHQSRRWEYQGEIYRLQPGQVVTSLAKIRAMSADCEVSIQTVRTTLLKLEKWGFLTNQSTKKNRLITLVNWEFYQGDREESTKKLTNNQQSTNKELANHQQSDNKELITNKNEENVKNDKNEENEKNRHLCSSTHSKQTWFERIEQHYLKRRGKGMDLTTKDIQAIHSLLNEGFTLNDVIEGIDYAFNRFQPKHKKDEIQSFRYCEKVIHDLAAKRDWKTRGGLRNEEDPSIDSAYGKNDPIEVDFQNSYYAGVIADECLE
;
A
#
# COMPACT_ATOMS: atom_id res chain seq x y z
N MET A 1 2.81 -14.91 7.19
CA MET A 1 1.89 -14.25 6.25
C MET A 1 0.75 -13.73 7.09
N SER A 2 0.61 -12.42 7.25
CA SER A 2 -0.52 -11.83 7.99
C SER A 2 -1.61 -11.59 6.94
N SER A 3 -2.71 -12.34 7.02
CA SER A 3 -3.88 -12.08 6.19
C SER A 3 -4.47 -10.73 6.60
N ILE A 4 -4.86 -9.90 5.61
CA ILE A 4 -5.63 -8.66 5.85
C ILE A 4 -7.10 -9.01 6.17
N GLU A 5 -7.41 -10.30 6.35
CA GLU A 5 -8.68 -10.77 6.86
C GLU A 5 -8.87 -10.20 8.26
N GLY A 6 -9.90 -9.39 8.43
CA GLY A 6 -10.17 -8.77 9.70
C GLY A 6 -11.03 -7.54 9.60
N TRP A 7 -11.26 -6.98 10.77
CA TRP A 7 -12.04 -5.77 10.99
C TRP A 7 -11.31 -4.94 12.04
N ILE A 8 -11.60 -3.65 12.07
CA ILE A 8 -11.13 -2.75 13.13
C ILE A 8 -12.31 -2.32 13.99
N LYS A 9 -12.10 -2.24 15.30
CA LYS A 9 -13.06 -1.67 16.25
C LYS A 9 -13.11 -0.16 16.04
N LEU A 10 -14.23 0.36 15.54
CA LEU A 10 -14.49 1.81 15.50
C LEU A 10 -15.52 2.18 16.57
N TYR A 11 -15.08 2.91 17.59
CA TYR A 11 -15.94 3.28 18.71
C TYR A 11 -16.80 4.49 18.36
N ARG A 12 -18.10 4.42 18.66
CA ARG A 12 -19.07 5.52 18.42
C ARG A 12 -18.65 6.86 19.01
N LYS A 13 -17.86 6.85 20.10
CA LYS A 13 -17.33 8.07 20.73
C LYS A 13 -16.48 8.94 19.79
N ILE A 14 -15.98 8.39 18.68
CA ILE A 14 -15.31 9.19 17.66
C ILE A 14 -16.21 10.30 17.09
N LEU A 15 -17.53 10.09 17.05
CA LEU A 15 -18.50 11.09 16.62
C LEU A 15 -18.61 12.28 17.59
N LEU A 16 -18.17 12.11 18.84
CA LEU A 16 -18.13 13.16 19.86
C LEU A 16 -16.74 13.81 19.96
N SER A 17 -15.75 13.31 19.23
CA SER A 17 -14.39 13.84 19.27
C SER A 17 -14.29 15.16 18.51
N ASP A 18 -13.77 16.20 19.18
CA ASP A 18 -13.48 17.50 18.56
C ASP A 18 -12.49 17.36 17.40
N LEU A 19 -11.51 16.46 17.54
CA LEU A 19 -10.60 16.14 16.46
C LEU A 19 -11.38 15.72 15.21
N TYR A 20 -12.23 14.68 15.32
CA TYR A 20 -12.98 14.15 14.18
C TYR A 20 -13.97 15.17 13.60
N ARG A 21 -14.66 15.93 14.46
CA ARG A 21 -15.60 16.99 14.04
C ARG A 21 -14.90 18.10 13.27
N SER A 22 -13.66 18.41 13.63
CA SER A 22 -12.88 19.44 12.95
C SER A 22 -12.33 19.00 11.59
N LEU A 23 -12.35 17.72 11.23
CA LEU A 23 -11.84 17.23 9.94
C LEU A 23 -12.85 17.47 8.82
N ASN A 24 -12.38 17.98 7.68
CA ASN A 24 -13.20 18.04 6.47
C ASN A 24 -13.34 16.64 5.83
N ALA A 25 -14.21 16.50 4.82
CA ALA A 25 -14.49 15.22 4.17
C ALA A 25 -13.22 14.52 3.67
N LYS A 26 -12.33 15.24 2.97
CA LYS A 26 -11.08 14.68 2.42
C LYS A 26 -10.10 14.27 3.53
N GLN A 27 -10.05 15.03 4.62
CA GLN A 27 -9.23 14.69 5.79
C GLN A 27 -9.78 13.45 6.52
N LYS A 28 -11.11 13.28 6.56
CA LYS A 28 -11.75 12.07 7.12
C LYS A 28 -11.41 10.83 6.29
N ILE A 29 -11.33 10.94 4.96
CA ILE A 29 -10.85 9.85 4.10
C ILE A 29 -9.44 9.45 4.52
N VAL A 30 -8.50 10.39 4.57
CA VAL A 30 -7.11 10.12 4.99
C VAL A 30 -7.05 9.52 6.40
N PHE A 31 -7.86 10.01 7.32
CA PHE A 31 -7.97 9.49 8.69
C PHE A 31 -8.35 8.01 8.72
N PHE A 32 -9.39 7.61 7.98
CA PHE A 32 -9.80 6.21 7.88
C PHE A 32 -8.79 5.36 7.12
N THR A 33 -8.18 5.88 6.05
CA THR A 33 -7.09 5.21 5.35
C THR A 33 -5.96 4.86 6.31
N LEU A 34 -5.53 5.79 7.18
CA LEU A 34 -4.48 5.52 8.16
C LEU A 34 -4.87 4.44 9.18
N LEU A 35 -6.12 4.46 9.66
CA LEU A 35 -6.64 3.42 10.56
C LEU A 35 -6.62 2.03 9.93
N LEU A 36 -6.87 1.94 8.62
CA LEU A 36 -6.86 0.67 7.88
C LEU A 36 -5.45 0.23 7.47
N MET A 37 -4.52 1.17 7.31
CA MET A 37 -3.14 0.89 6.87
C MET A 37 -2.22 0.41 7.99
N VAL A 38 -2.51 0.69 9.26
CA VAL A 38 -1.63 0.28 10.36
C VAL A 38 -1.68 -1.23 10.60
N ASN A 39 -0.55 -1.81 10.99
CA ASN A 39 -0.50 -3.24 11.27
C ASN A 39 -1.36 -3.58 12.49
N HIS A 40 -2.14 -4.66 12.39
CA HIS A 40 -2.94 -5.19 13.50
C HIS A 40 -2.12 -6.09 14.45
N GLN A 41 -0.99 -6.63 13.97
CA GLN A 41 -0.06 -7.47 14.72
C GLN A 41 1.38 -7.04 14.49
N SER A 42 2.29 -7.44 15.39
CA SER A 42 3.71 -7.15 15.23
C SER A 42 4.25 -7.77 13.94
N ARG A 43 4.96 -6.98 13.13
CA ARG A 43 5.50 -7.39 11.84
C ARG A 43 7.01 -7.20 11.81
N ARG A 44 7.73 -8.20 11.30
CA ARG A 44 9.16 -8.11 11.01
C ARG A 44 9.43 -8.36 9.54
N TRP A 45 10.29 -7.56 8.94
CA TRP A 45 10.82 -7.81 7.62
C TRP A 45 12.26 -7.29 7.54
N GLU A 46 13.02 -7.87 6.63
CA GLU A 46 14.36 -7.41 6.32
C GLU A 46 14.28 -6.48 5.10
N TYR A 47 14.93 -5.33 5.19
CA TYR A 47 15.07 -4.41 4.06
C TYR A 47 16.48 -3.84 4.04
N GLN A 48 17.20 -4.09 2.96
CA GLN A 48 18.62 -3.70 2.78
C GLN A 48 19.55 -4.19 3.91
N GLY A 49 19.33 -5.41 4.43
CA GLY A 49 20.13 -6.00 5.51
C GLY A 49 19.73 -5.55 6.92
N GLU A 50 18.80 -4.59 7.04
CA GLU A 50 18.29 -4.12 8.32
C GLU A 50 16.96 -4.81 8.66
N ILE A 51 16.82 -5.29 9.90
CA ILE A 51 15.58 -5.91 10.38
C ILE A 51 14.67 -4.81 10.96
N TYR A 52 13.59 -4.52 10.25
CA TYR A 52 12.55 -3.63 10.72
C TYR A 52 11.55 -4.40 11.59
N ARG A 53 11.23 -3.84 12.76
CA ARG A 53 10.21 -4.37 13.68
C ARG A 53 9.12 -3.31 13.86
N LEU A 54 7.91 -3.61 13.41
CA LEU A 54 6.73 -2.78 13.63
C LEU A 54 5.83 -3.41 14.69
N GLN A 55 5.33 -2.57 15.59
CA GLN A 55 4.31 -2.93 16.57
C GLN A 55 2.90 -2.74 16.01
N PRO A 56 1.87 -3.35 16.64
CA PRO A 56 0.48 -3.06 16.33
C PRO A 56 0.20 -1.55 16.40
N GLY A 57 -0.53 -1.01 15.43
CA GLY A 57 -0.82 0.41 15.33
C GLY A 57 0.28 1.24 14.67
N GLN A 58 1.33 0.60 14.14
CA GLN A 58 2.39 1.26 13.40
C GLN A 58 2.37 0.91 11.91
N VAL A 59 2.79 1.85 11.08
CA VAL A 59 3.03 1.65 9.64
C VAL A 59 4.21 2.48 9.16
N VAL A 60 5.08 1.88 8.34
CA VAL A 60 6.06 2.60 7.53
C VAL A 60 5.42 2.93 6.19
N THR A 61 5.36 4.21 5.85
CA THR A 61 4.67 4.69 4.63
C THR A 61 5.29 5.98 4.11
N SER A 62 4.74 6.50 3.01
CA SER A 62 5.05 7.79 2.43
C SER A 62 3.77 8.57 2.11
N LEU A 63 3.89 9.88 1.92
CA LEU A 63 2.74 10.73 1.55
C LEU A 63 2.09 10.28 0.24
N ALA A 64 2.90 9.84 -0.72
CA ALA A 64 2.44 9.33 -2.01
C ALA A 64 1.65 8.03 -1.84
N LYS A 65 2.08 7.13 -0.96
CA LYS A 65 1.39 5.88 -0.65
C LYS A 65 0.08 6.12 0.08
N ILE A 66 0.06 6.95 1.13
CA ILE A 66 -1.19 7.32 1.84
C ILE A 66 -2.22 7.89 0.87
N ARG A 67 -1.79 8.80 -0.02
CA ARG A 67 -2.67 9.36 -1.05
C ARG A 67 -3.22 8.28 -1.97
N ALA A 68 -2.36 7.42 -2.49
CA ALA A 68 -2.77 6.37 -3.41
C ALA A 68 -3.75 5.37 -2.76
N MET A 69 -3.56 5.06 -1.48
CA MET A 69 -4.45 4.20 -0.70
C MET A 69 -5.79 4.86 -0.35
N SER A 70 -5.90 6.18 -0.43
CA SER A 70 -7.12 6.89 -0.07
C SER A 70 -8.25 6.76 -1.11
N ALA A 71 -8.05 5.98 -2.18
CA ALA A 71 -8.98 5.63 -3.27
C ALA A 71 -9.62 6.79 -4.07
N ASP A 72 -9.61 8.00 -3.53
CA ASP A 72 -10.25 9.19 -4.07
C ASP A 72 -9.22 10.07 -4.80
N CYS A 73 -9.48 10.37 -6.08
CA CYS A 73 -8.62 11.22 -6.90
C CYS A 73 -8.54 12.66 -6.36
N GLU A 74 -9.50 13.06 -5.52
CA GLU A 74 -9.58 14.40 -4.96
C GLU A 74 -8.65 14.63 -3.75
N VAL A 75 -8.07 13.58 -3.19
CA VAL A 75 -7.12 13.71 -2.08
C VAL A 75 -5.75 14.13 -2.64
N SER A 76 -5.38 15.39 -2.39
CA SER A 76 -4.06 15.90 -2.75
C SER A 76 -2.98 15.50 -1.71
N ILE A 77 -1.70 15.55 -2.11
CA ILE A 77 -0.57 15.38 -1.16
C ILE A 77 -0.63 16.45 -0.05
N GLN A 78 -1.10 17.66 -0.36
CA GLN A 78 -1.24 18.73 0.61
C GLN A 78 -2.32 18.42 1.64
N THR A 79 -3.42 17.79 1.22
CA THR A 79 -4.46 17.29 2.13
C THR A 79 -3.88 16.23 3.07
N VAL A 80 -3.07 15.30 2.57
CA VAL A 80 -2.41 14.30 3.41
C VAL A 80 -1.50 14.97 4.44
N ARG A 81 -0.65 15.92 4.02
CA ARG A 81 0.27 16.65 4.93
C ARG A 81 -0.48 17.41 6.02
N THR A 82 -1.47 18.20 5.63
CA THR A 82 -2.27 19.00 6.58
C THR A 82 -3.07 18.12 7.53
N THR A 83 -3.57 16.97 7.06
CA THR A 83 -4.23 15.98 7.92
C THR A 83 -3.25 15.42 8.96
N LEU A 84 -2.07 14.96 8.54
CA LEU A 84 -1.07 14.41 9.45
C LEU A 84 -0.66 15.41 10.54
N LEU A 85 -0.37 16.66 10.16
CA LEU A 85 -0.04 17.73 11.12
C LEU A 85 -1.17 17.96 12.13
N LYS A 86 -2.43 17.92 11.66
CA LYS A 86 -3.59 18.09 12.53
C LYS A 86 -3.73 16.90 13.49
N LEU A 87 -3.67 15.67 12.99
CA LEU A 87 -3.76 14.47 13.83
C LEU A 87 -2.64 14.39 14.87
N GLU A 88 -1.44 14.80 14.51
CA GLU A 88 -0.30 14.92 15.42
C GLU A 88 -0.52 15.99 16.48
N LYS A 89 -1.00 17.18 16.09
CA LYS A 89 -1.33 18.27 17.02
C LYS A 89 -2.37 17.86 18.08
N TRP A 90 -3.34 17.02 17.71
CA TRP A 90 -4.36 16.50 18.63
C TRP A 90 -3.91 15.24 19.38
N GLY A 91 -2.65 14.80 19.24
CA GLY A 91 -2.11 13.63 19.92
C GLY A 91 -2.71 12.30 19.45
N PHE A 92 -3.36 12.25 18.29
CA PHE A 92 -3.98 11.03 17.77
C PHE A 92 -2.94 10.05 17.21
N LEU A 93 -1.89 10.60 16.59
CA LEU A 93 -0.78 9.83 16.05
C LEU A 93 0.55 10.53 16.32
N THR A 94 1.64 9.77 16.24
CA THR A 94 2.99 10.30 16.11
C THR A 94 3.53 10.05 14.72
N ASN A 95 4.48 10.89 14.32
CA ASN A 95 4.85 11.02 12.93
C ASN A 95 6.35 11.26 12.73
N GLN A 96 7.12 10.18 12.67
CA GLN A 96 8.57 10.27 12.53
C GLN A 96 8.96 10.19 11.05
N SER A 97 9.25 11.34 10.45
CA SER A 97 9.72 11.41 9.06
C SER A 97 11.23 11.26 8.98
N THR A 98 11.70 10.41 8.07
CA THR A 98 13.10 10.29 7.68
C THR A 98 13.30 10.75 6.23
N LYS A 99 14.56 10.72 5.73
CA LYS A 99 14.86 11.01 4.32
C LYS A 99 14.23 9.99 3.35
N LYS A 100 13.99 8.75 3.81
CA LYS A 100 13.55 7.62 2.97
C LYS A 100 12.07 7.29 3.16
N ASN A 101 11.55 7.40 4.37
CA ASN A 101 10.20 6.95 4.73
C ASN A 101 9.65 7.72 5.94
N ARG A 102 8.46 7.36 6.39
CA ARG A 102 7.83 7.91 7.59
C ARG A 102 7.22 6.78 8.41
N LEU A 103 7.51 6.78 9.71
CA LEU A 103 6.86 5.89 10.68
C LEU A 103 5.68 6.64 11.31
N ILE A 104 4.48 6.14 11.03
CA ILE A 104 3.24 6.59 11.69
C ILE A 104 2.91 5.60 12.80
N THR A 105 2.63 6.11 14.01
CA THR A 105 2.14 5.31 15.14
C THR A 105 0.83 5.90 15.66
N LEU A 106 -0.22 5.11 15.77
CA LEU A 106 -1.48 5.54 16.40
C LEU A 106 -1.38 5.33 17.91
N VAL A 107 -1.43 6.42 18.69
CA VAL A 107 -1.02 6.47 20.10
C VAL A 107 -1.83 5.51 21.01
N ASN A 108 -3.09 5.24 20.67
CA ASN A 108 -4.00 4.44 21.49
C ASN A 108 -4.52 3.18 20.78
N TRP A 109 -3.78 2.67 19.78
CA TRP A 109 -4.25 1.54 18.98
C TRP A 109 -4.55 0.29 19.80
N GLU A 110 -3.61 -0.16 20.65
CA GLU A 110 -3.77 -1.38 21.45
C GLU A 110 -4.96 -1.29 22.41
N PHE A 111 -5.21 -0.12 22.99
CA PHE A 111 -6.36 0.11 23.87
C PHE A 111 -7.70 -0.06 23.14
N TYR A 112 -7.81 0.40 21.89
CA TYR A 112 -9.03 0.29 21.12
C TYR A 112 -9.19 -1.04 20.38
N GLN A 113 -8.09 -1.65 19.95
CA GLN A 113 -8.14 -2.86 19.13
C GLN A 113 -7.99 -4.14 19.96
N GLY A 114 -7.36 -4.07 21.14
CA GLY A 114 -7.19 -5.20 22.04
C GLY A 114 -8.50 -5.75 22.60
N ASP A 115 -8.45 -6.98 23.08
CA ASP A 115 -9.58 -7.59 23.78
C ASP A 115 -9.62 -7.12 25.23
N ARG A 116 -10.84 -6.86 25.71
CA ARG A 116 -11.09 -6.15 26.98
C ARG A 116 -10.59 -6.92 28.20
N GLU A 117 -10.29 -8.21 28.05
CA GLU A 117 -9.78 -9.08 29.12
C GLU A 117 -8.26 -8.97 29.35
N GLU A 118 -7.47 -8.52 28.36
CA GLU A 118 -6.01 -8.34 28.51
C GLU A 118 -5.61 -6.90 28.88
N SER A 119 -6.42 -5.92 28.49
CA SER A 119 -6.09 -4.50 28.65
C SER A 119 -6.17 -4.03 30.11
N THR A 120 -7.06 -4.59 30.93
CA THR A 120 -7.11 -4.34 32.38
C THR A 120 -5.91 -4.89 33.13
N LYS A 121 -5.29 -5.99 32.69
CA LYS A 121 -4.09 -6.57 33.33
C LYS A 121 -2.82 -5.76 33.05
N LYS A 122 -2.68 -5.16 31.86
CA LYS A 122 -1.52 -4.33 31.50
C LYS A 122 -1.58 -2.90 32.08
N LEU A 123 -2.77 -2.30 32.19
CA LEU A 123 -2.91 -0.94 32.76
C LEU A 123 -2.60 -0.89 34.26
N THR A 124 -2.92 -1.94 35.03
CA THR A 124 -2.59 -2.01 36.46
C THR A 124 -1.11 -2.14 36.77
N ASN A 125 -0.29 -2.73 35.87
CA ASN A 125 1.15 -2.87 36.10
C ASN A 125 1.94 -1.60 35.72
N ASN A 126 1.55 -0.89 34.65
CA ASN A 126 2.30 0.29 34.19
C ASN A 126 1.92 1.60 34.90
N GLN A 127 0.79 1.65 35.61
CA GLN A 127 0.43 2.83 36.43
C GLN A 127 1.08 2.83 37.82
N GLN A 128 1.64 1.71 38.28
CA GLN A 128 2.30 1.64 39.59
C GLN A 128 3.80 1.99 39.56
N SER A 129 4.43 2.08 38.39
CA SER A 129 5.88 2.31 38.27
C SER A 129 6.30 3.75 37.99
N THR A 130 5.38 4.68 37.70
CA THR A 130 5.73 6.10 37.44
C THR A 130 5.22 7.09 38.48
N ASN A 131 4.47 6.66 39.49
CA ASN A 131 3.97 7.55 40.56
C ASN A 131 4.47 7.20 41.97
N LYS A 132 5.52 6.37 42.10
CA LYS A 132 6.06 5.95 43.41
C LYS A 132 7.31 6.69 43.89
N GLU A 133 7.66 7.83 43.28
CA GLU A 133 8.78 8.65 43.77
C GLU A 133 8.42 10.09 44.18
N LEU A 134 7.15 10.48 44.15
CA LEU A 134 6.73 11.84 44.56
C LEU A 134 5.37 11.86 45.27
N ALA A 135 5.24 11.13 46.38
CA ALA A 135 4.13 11.34 47.34
C ALA A 135 4.39 10.65 48.69
N ASN A 136 5.56 10.84 49.29
CA ASN A 136 5.77 10.53 50.72
C ASN A 136 5.90 11.83 51.51
N HIS A 137 4.83 12.61 51.56
CA HIS A 137 4.58 13.48 52.70
C HIS A 137 3.11 13.90 52.74
N GLN A 138 2.53 13.86 53.95
CA GLN A 138 1.22 14.41 54.37
C GLN A 138 0.07 13.39 54.31
N GLN A 139 -0.22 12.74 55.45
CA GLN A 139 -1.23 13.15 56.48
C GLN A 139 -2.61 12.55 56.14
N SER A 140 -3.02 11.48 56.82
CA SER A 140 -3.67 11.40 58.14
C SER A 140 -5.20 11.49 58.04
N ASP A 141 -5.84 10.39 58.45
CA ASP A 141 -7.16 10.27 59.09
C ASP A 141 -8.34 11.07 58.52
N ASN A 142 -9.28 10.35 57.88
CA ASN A 142 -10.62 10.22 58.46
C ASN A 142 -11.38 9.00 57.90
N LYS A 143 -12.00 8.24 58.81
CA LYS A 143 -13.02 7.23 58.55
C LYS A 143 -14.34 7.94 58.27
N GLU A 144 -15.15 7.45 57.34
CA GLU A 144 -16.49 6.90 57.67
C GLU A 144 -17.21 6.31 56.45
N LEU A 145 -17.97 5.26 56.75
CA LEU A 145 -18.82 4.47 55.87
C LEU A 145 -20.10 5.22 55.49
N ILE A 146 -20.61 5.01 54.27
CA ILE A 146 -22.06 4.89 54.00
C ILE A 146 -22.31 3.80 52.93
N THR A 147 -23.11 2.82 53.32
CA THR A 147 -23.73 1.72 52.55
C THR A 147 -24.95 2.18 51.77
N ASN A 148 -25.30 1.54 50.64
CA ASN A 148 -26.60 0.86 50.42
C ASN A 148 -26.79 0.34 48.98
N LYS A 149 -27.49 -0.80 48.90
CA LYS A 149 -27.78 -1.69 47.75
C LYS A 149 -29.05 -1.32 46.97
N ASN A 150 -29.17 -1.96 45.80
CA ASN A 150 -30.35 -2.45 45.02
C ASN A 150 -30.42 -1.83 43.61
N GLU A 151 -30.10 -2.58 42.55
CA GLU A 151 -30.92 -3.57 41.82
C GLU A 151 -32.22 -2.99 41.23
N GLU A 152 -32.30 -2.89 39.89
CA GLU A 152 -33.37 -3.57 39.13
C GLU A 152 -33.07 -3.62 37.61
N ASN A 153 -33.42 -4.78 37.04
CA ASN A 153 -33.36 -5.15 35.63
C ASN A 153 -34.55 -4.59 34.85
N VAL A 154 -34.36 -4.25 33.57
CA VAL A 154 -35.42 -4.34 32.55
C VAL A 154 -34.86 -4.97 31.28
N LYS A 155 -35.31 -6.20 31.00
CA LYS A 155 -35.27 -6.83 29.67
C LYS A 155 -36.40 -6.23 28.83
N ASN A 156 -36.18 -6.04 27.52
CA ASN A 156 -37.23 -6.33 26.55
C ASN A 156 -36.68 -6.63 25.15
N ASP A 157 -37.47 -7.48 24.51
CA ASP A 157 -37.17 -8.40 23.41
C ASP A 157 -37.17 -7.78 22.01
N LYS A 158 -36.44 -8.49 21.12
CA LYS A 158 -36.70 -8.81 19.70
C LYS A 158 -37.13 -7.69 18.74
N ASN A 159 -36.36 -7.54 17.66
CA ASN A 159 -36.96 -7.57 16.33
C ASN A 159 -36.01 -8.20 15.30
N GLU A 160 -36.54 -9.26 14.69
CA GLU A 160 -36.04 -9.99 13.54
C GLU A 160 -36.15 -9.12 12.29
N GLU A 161 -35.02 -8.77 11.68
CA GLU A 161 -34.99 -8.40 10.26
C GLU A 161 -33.55 -8.55 9.73
N ASN A 162 -33.11 -9.81 9.63
CA ASN A 162 -31.75 -10.14 9.26
C ASN A 162 -31.72 -11.31 8.28
N GLU A 163 -32.14 -11.11 7.03
CA GLU A 163 -31.81 -12.09 5.98
C GLU A 163 -31.76 -11.64 4.50
N LYS A 164 -31.76 -10.34 4.18
CA LYS A 164 -31.70 -9.90 2.76
C LYS A 164 -30.50 -9.05 2.32
N ASN A 165 -29.53 -8.74 3.20
CA ASN A 165 -28.37 -7.89 2.83
C ASN A 165 -27.02 -8.63 2.72
N ARG A 166 -27.03 -9.94 2.47
CA ARG A 166 -25.82 -10.77 2.36
C ARG A 166 -25.14 -10.78 0.98
N HIS A 167 -25.52 -9.93 0.03
CA HIS A 167 -25.06 -10.08 -1.36
C HIS A 167 -24.44 -8.82 -2.01
N LEU A 168 -23.81 -7.90 -1.25
CA LEU A 168 -23.10 -6.79 -1.90
C LEU A 168 -21.77 -6.37 -1.27
N CYS A 169 -21.04 -7.30 -0.63
CA CYS A 169 -19.70 -7.01 -0.14
C CYS A 169 -18.78 -8.25 -0.25
N SER A 170 -18.34 -8.54 -1.48
CA SER A 170 -17.25 -9.51 -1.72
C SER A 170 -16.14 -8.92 -2.62
N SER A 171 -16.34 -7.74 -3.21
CA SER A 171 -15.45 -7.23 -4.26
C SER A 171 -14.31 -6.35 -3.77
N THR A 172 -14.23 -6.01 -2.47
CA THR A 172 -13.20 -5.12 -1.91
C THR A 172 -12.19 -5.84 -1.00
N HIS A 173 -12.51 -7.06 -0.53
CA HIS A 173 -11.68 -7.79 0.45
C HIS A 173 -10.51 -8.58 -0.19
N SER A 174 -10.66 -9.05 -1.43
CA SER A 174 -9.53 -9.64 -2.18
C SER A 174 -8.58 -8.59 -2.75
N LYS A 175 -9.08 -7.37 -2.99
CA LYS A 175 -8.34 -6.28 -3.66
C LYS A 175 -7.16 -5.75 -2.83
N GLN A 176 -7.30 -5.67 -1.51
CA GLN A 176 -6.27 -5.14 -0.61
C GLN A 176 -5.18 -6.17 -0.29
N THR A 177 -5.53 -7.45 -0.16
CA THR A 177 -4.56 -8.56 -0.01
C THR A 177 -3.76 -8.78 -1.29
N TRP A 178 -4.43 -8.67 -2.44
CA TRP A 178 -3.82 -8.75 -3.75
C TRP A 178 -2.80 -7.63 -3.98
N PHE A 179 -3.16 -6.37 -3.66
CA PHE A 179 -2.25 -5.22 -3.79
C PHE A 179 -0.97 -5.40 -2.96
N GLU A 180 -1.08 -5.74 -1.68
CA GLU A 180 0.10 -5.91 -0.82
C GLU A 180 1.01 -7.03 -1.31
N ARG A 181 0.44 -8.12 -1.82
CA ARG A 181 1.22 -9.24 -2.37
C ARG A 181 1.96 -8.83 -3.64
N ILE A 182 1.31 -8.10 -4.54
CA ILE A 182 1.95 -7.54 -5.74
C ILE A 182 3.05 -6.56 -5.36
N GLU A 183 2.76 -5.62 -4.46
CA GLU A 183 3.72 -4.63 -3.99
C GLU A 183 4.96 -5.32 -3.40
N GLN A 184 4.77 -6.25 -2.47
CA GLN A 184 5.87 -6.95 -1.83
C GLN A 184 6.68 -7.78 -2.83
N HIS A 185 6.01 -8.48 -3.75
CA HIS A 185 6.68 -9.28 -4.77
C HIS A 185 7.51 -8.42 -5.71
N TYR A 186 6.93 -7.33 -6.21
CA TYR A 186 7.62 -6.36 -7.06
C TYR A 186 8.81 -5.71 -6.35
N LEU A 187 8.62 -5.21 -5.11
CA LEU A 187 9.69 -4.59 -4.33
C LEU A 187 10.83 -5.58 -4.04
N LYS A 188 10.50 -6.84 -3.76
CA LYS A 188 11.48 -7.92 -3.57
C LYS A 188 12.29 -8.17 -4.85
N ARG A 189 11.64 -8.23 -6.01
CA ARG A 189 12.31 -8.43 -7.31
C ARG A 189 13.16 -7.22 -7.72
N ARG A 190 12.69 -6.01 -7.41
CA ARG A 190 13.42 -4.75 -7.67
C ARG A 190 14.66 -4.59 -6.79
N GLY A 191 14.66 -5.12 -5.56
CA GLY A 191 15.81 -5.09 -4.64
C GLY A 191 16.24 -3.68 -4.16
N LYS A 192 15.53 -2.62 -4.57
CA LYS A 192 15.81 -1.22 -4.27
C LYS A 192 14.51 -0.46 -4.03
N GLY A 193 14.56 0.60 -3.22
CA GLY A 193 13.44 1.50 -2.94
C GLY A 193 12.38 0.90 -2.02
N MET A 194 11.87 1.70 -1.09
CA MET A 194 10.99 1.23 0.00
C MET A 194 9.52 1.12 -0.43
N ASP A 195 9.06 2.00 -1.33
CA ASP A 195 7.67 2.14 -1.73
C ASP A 195 7.52 2.18 -3.27
N LEU A 196 6.30 1.95 -3.73
CA LEU A 196 5.84 2.22 -5.10
C LEU A 196 5.55 3.71 -5.30
N THR A 197 5.77 4.22 -6.51
CA THR A 197 5.31 5.56 -6.87
C THR A 197 3.79 5.58 -7.04
N THR A 198 3.13 6.74 -6.98
CA THR A 198 1.67 6.74 -7.20
C THR A 198 1.29 6.25 -8.60
N LYS A 199 2.14 6.49 -9.62
CA LYS A 199 1.87 5.98 -10.98
C LYS A 199 1.91 4.45 -11.01
N ASP A 200 2.84 3.85 -10.27
CA ASP A 200 2.93 2.40 -10.14
C ASP A 200 1.72 1.83 -9.39
N ILE A 201 1.29 2.50 -8.31
CA ILE A 201 0.10 2.10 -7.55
C ILE A 201 -1.15 2.17 -8.44
N GLN A 202 -1.29 3.24 -9.24
CA GLN A 202 -2.38 3.37 -10.20
C GLN A 202 -2.38 2.25 -11.23
N ALA A 203 -1.22 1.88 -11.78
CA ALA A 203 -1.08 0.76 -12.72
C ALA A 203 -1.56 -0.57 -12.10
N ILE A 204 -1.21 -0.84 -10.83
CA ILE A 204 -1.73 -2.02 -10.13
C ILE A 204 -3.26 -1.97 -10.00
N HIS A 205 -3.83 -0.81 -9.67
CA HIS A 205 -5.28 -0.66 -9.61
C HIS A 205 -5.96 -0.82 -10.99
N SER A 206 -5.32 -0.40 -12.09
CA SER A 206 -5.84 -0.60 -13.45
C SER A 206 -6.01 -2.09 -13.75
N LEU A 207 -4.95 -2.88 -13.54
CA LEU A 207 -4.98 -4.34 -13.74
C LEU A 207 -6.12 -5.01 -12.94
N LEU A 208 -6.45 -4.47 -11.77
CA LEU A 208 -7.53 -4.99 -10.93
C LEU A 208 -8.89 -4.79 -11.53
N ASN A 209 -9.09 -3.60 -12.09
CA ASN A 209 -10.36 -3.17 -12.65
C ASN A 209 -10.59 -3.85 -14.00
N GLU A 210 -9.52 -4.22 -14.68
CA GLU A 210 -9.52 -5.01 -15.91
C GLU A 210 -9.71 -6.52 -15.67
N GLY A 211 -9.65 -6.98 -14.42
CA GLY A 211 -9.98 -8.35 -14.02
C GLY A 211 -8.80 -9.33 -14.01
N PHE A 212 -7.56 -8.85 -14.02
CA PHE A 212 -6.39 -9.72 -13.86
C PHE A 212 -6.36 -10.42 -12.50
N THR A 213 -5.96 -11.69 -12.48
CA THR A 213 -5.81 -12.44 -11.21
C THR A 213 -4.46 -12.14 -10.54
N LEU A 214 -4.31 -12.50 -9.25
CA LEU A 214 -3.03 -12.42 -8.54
C LEU A 214 -1.90 -13.14 -9.24
N ASN A 215 -2.18 -14.34 -9.74
CA ASN A 215 -1.17 -15.19 -10.34
C ASN A 215 -0.72 -14.62 -11.67
N ASP A 216 -1.64 -14.11 -12.50
CA ASP A 216 -1.27 -13.48 -13.78
C ASP A 216 -0.31 -12.31 -13.59
N VAL A 217 -0.56 -11.47 -12.59
CA VAL A 217 0.30 -10.32 -12.29
C VAL A 217 1.64 -10.76 -11.73
N ILE A 218 1.68 -11.71 -10.78
CA ILE A 218 2.93 -12.23 -10.23
C ILE A 218 3.79 -12.88 -11.34
N GLU A 219 3.19 -13.73 -12.16
CA GLU A 219 3.87 -14.38 -13.28
C GLU A 219 4.40 -13.36 -14.29
N GLY A 220 3.61 -12.34 -14.61
CA GLY A 220 4.05 -11.29 -15.52
C GLY A 220 5.17 -10.42 -14.95
N ILE A 221 5.18 -10.14 -13.64
CA ILE A 221 6.33 -9.49 -12.97
C ILE A 221 7.56 -10.38 -13.09
N ASP A 222 7.46 -11.66 -12.74
CA ASP A 222 8.61 -12.56 -12.79
C ASP A 222 9.15 -12.71 -14.21
N TYR A 223 8.26 -12.84 -15.19
CA TYR A 223 8.61 -12.87 -16.60
C TYR A 223 9.31 -11.58 -17.05
N ALA A 224 8.79 -10.41 -16.66
CA ALA A 224 9.38 -9.12 -16.99
C ALA A 224 10.81 -9.01 -16.46
N PHE A 225 11.04 -9.34 -15.19
CA PHE A 225 12.38 -9.29 -14.59
C PHE A 225 13.33 -10.37 -15.12
N ASN A 226 12.84 -11.58 -15.40
CA ASN A 226 13.67 -12.68 -15.90
C ASN A 226 14.13 -12.47 -17.35
N ARG A 227 13.34 -11.78 -18.18
CA ARG A 227 13.68 -11.48 -19.57
C ARG A 227 14.25 -10.09 -19.80
N PHE A 228 14.41 -9.29 -18.74
CA PHE A 228 14.98 -7.97 -18.84
C PHE A 228 16.45 -8.04 -19.26
N GLN A 229 16.79 -7.39 -20.37
CA GLN A 229 18.16 -7.29 -20.88
C GLN A 229 18.66 -5.85 -20.74
N PRO A 230 19.52 -5.54 -19.76
CA PRO A 230 20.02 -4.20 -19.55
C PRO A 230 20.95 -3.77 -20.69
N LYS A 231 20.70 -2.60 -21.28
CA LYS A 231 21.56 -2.05 -22.35
C LYS A 231 22.82 -1.37 -21.81
N HIS A 232 22.80 -0.94 -20.56
CA HIS A 232 23.93 -0.30 -19.89
C HIS A 232 23.90 -0.57 -18.39
N LYS A 233 25.02 -0.30 -17.69
CA LYS A 233 25.20 -0.60 -16.25
C LYS A 233 24.11 -0.05 -15.31
N LYS A 234 23.43 1.04 -15.70
CA LYS A 234 22.35 1.68 -14.92
C LYS A 234 20.94 1.28 -15.39
N ASP A 235 20.83 0.37 -16.35
CA ASP A 235 19.55 -0.02 -16.94
C ASP A 235 18.92 -1.07 -16.03
N GLU A 236 17.74 -0.78 -15.51
CA GLU A 236 17.00 -1.67 -14.61
C GLU A 236 15.50 -1.35 -14.66
N ILE A 237 14.66 -2.29 -14.23
CA ILE A 237 13.22 -2.08 -14.11
C ILE A 237 12.95 -1.18 -12.91
N GLN A 238 12.76 0.11 -13.16
CA GLN A 238 12.54 1.12 -12.12
C GLN A 238 11.06 1.31 -11.73
N SER A 239 10.13 0.94 -12.62
CA SER A 239 8.71 1.23 -12.46
C SER A 239 7.87 0.00 -12.76
N PHE A 240 6.77 -0.14 -12.00
CA PHE A 240 5.79 -1.21 -12.21
C PHE A 240 5.11 -1.09 -13.57
N ARG A 241 5.02 0.11 -14.16
CA ARG A 241 4.47 0.32 -15.51
C ARG A 241 5.17 -0.50 -16.59
N TYR A 242 6.45 -0.82 -16.41
CA TYR A 242 7.13 -1.73 -17.33
C TYR A 242 6.54 -3.14 -17.24
N CYS A 243 6.32 -3.64 -16.01
CA CYS A 243 5.69 -4.93 -15.76
C CYS A 243 4.24 -4.95 -16.24
N GLU A 244 3.48 -3.87 -16.02
CA GLU A 244 2.10 -3.69 -16.51
C GLU A 244 2.01 -3.97 -18.02
N LYS A 245 2.87 -3.34 -18.84
CA LYS A 245 2.91 -3.59 -20.29
C LYS A 245 3.17 -5.06 -20.64
N VAL A 246 4.16 -5.67 -19.98
CA VAL A 246 4.51 -7.07 -20.19
C VAL A 246 3.37 -8.01 -19.81
N ILE A 247 2.63 -7.71 -18.73
CA ILE A 247 1.46 -8.46 -18.30
C ILE A 247 0.37 -8.43 -19.38
N HIS A 248 0.08 -7.25 -19.95
CA HIS A 248 -0.87 -7.13 -21.07
C HIS A 248 -0.42 -7.92 -22.30
N ASP A 249 0.86 -7.82 -22.67
CA ASP A 249 1.40 -8.55 -23.83
C ASP A 249 1.29 -10.08 -23.64
N LEU A 250 1.52 -10.57 -22.42
CA LEU A 250 1.36 -11.98 -22.08
C LEU A 250 -0.11 -12.43 -22.14
N ALA A 251 -1.03 -11.62 -21.63
CA ALA A 251 -2.45 -11.91 -21.72
C ALA A 251 -2.94 -11.94 -23.18
N ALA A 252 -2.54 -10.96 -24.00
CA ALA A 252 -2.87 -10.92 -25.42
C ALA A 252 -2.35 -12.17 -26.16
N LYS A 253 -1.14 -12.66 -25.83
CA LYS A 253 -0.59 -13.89 -26.40
C LYS A 253 -1.34 -15.15 -25.96
N ARG A 254 -1.81 -15.20 -24.70
CA ARG A 254 -2.63 -16.31 -24.18
C ARG A 254 -4.00 -16.34 -24.87
N ASP A 255 -4.63 -15.17 -25.02
CA ASP A 255 -5.90 -15.02 -25.73
C ASP A 255 -5.76 -15.39 -27.21
N TRP A 256 -4.69 -14.96 -27.87
CA TRP A 256 -4.37 -15.36 -29.25
C TRP A 256 -4.23 -16.87 -29.38
N LYS A 257 -3.47 -17.54 -28.51
CA LYS A 257 -3.33 -19.01 -28.56
C LYS A 257 -4.65 -19.73 -28.29
N THR A 258 -5.47 -19.21 -27.40
CA THR A 258 -6.78 -19.80 -27.05
C THR A 258 -7.80 -19.64 -28.20
N ARG A 259 -7.77 -18.51 -28.92
CA ARG A 259 -8.66 -18.24 -30.06
C ARG A 259 -8.12 -18.81 -31.38
N GLY A 260 -6.80 -18.87 -31.54
CA GLY A 260 -6.09 -19.36 -32.72
C GLY A 260 -5.92 -20.88 -32.76
N GLY A 261 -6.07 -21.59 -31.63
CA GLY A 261 -6.08 -23.06 -31.59
C GLY A 261 -7.25 -23.73 -32.33
N LEU A 262 -8.19 -22.95 -32.89
CA LEU A 262 -9.30 -23.40 -33.75
C LEU A 262 -9.09 -23.12 -35.24
N ARG A 263 -8.00 -22.46 -35.64
CA ARG A 263 -7.61 -22.32 -37.04
C ARG A 263 -6.10 -22.43 -37.16
N ASN A 264 -5.63 -23.56 -37.67
CA ASN A 264 -4.27 -23.68 -38.18
C ASN A 264 -4.07 -22.59 -39.24
N GLU A 265 -3.14 -21.67 -39.01
CA GLU A 265 -2.09 -21.24 -39.96
C GLU A 265 -1.35 -19.97 -39.47
N GLU A 266 -0.02 -20.05 -39.63
CA GLU A 266 1.01 -19.01 -39.71
C GLU A 266 1.32 -18.12 -38.48
N ASP A 267 2.48 -18.42 -37.87
CA ASP A 267 3.24 -17.60 -36.93
C ASP A 267 3.54 -16.21 -37.53
N PRO A 268 3.09 -15.10 -36.93
CA PRO A 268 3.66 -13.80 -37.22
C PRO A 268 4.96 -13.69 -36.42
N SER A 269 6.07 -13.93 -37.14
CA SER A 269 7.41 -13.49 -36.76
C SER A 269 7.36 -12.07 -36.19
N ILE A 270 7.63 -11.93 -34.88
CA ILE A 270 7.94 -10.64 -34.29
C ILE A 270 9.41 -10.39 -34.58
N ASP A 271 9.68 -9.80 -35.73
CA ASP A 271 10.94 -9.15 -36.02
C ASP A 271 10.71 -7.76 -36.64
N SER A 272 11.52 -6.81 -36.18
CA SER A 272 11.63 -5.41 -36.60
C SER A 272 10.63 -4.37 -36.02
N ALA A 273 11.00 -3.81 -34.86
CA ALA A 273 10.83 -2.38 -34.61
C ALA A 273 11.81 -1.84 -33.55
N TYR A 274 13.09 -2.22 -33.59
CA TYR A 274 14.16 -1.43 -32.95
C TYR A 274 15.47 -1.60 -33.72
N GLY A 275 15.74 -0.65 -34.62
CA GLY A 275 17.05 -0.18 -35.07
C GLY A 275 18.10 -1.22 -35.47
N LYS A 276 18.20 -1.51 -36.78
CA LYS A 276 19.46 -1.92 -37.40
C LYS A 276 20.48 -0.79 -37.22
N ASN A 277 21.61 -1.10 -36.60
CA ASN A 277 22.90 -0.54 -36.96
C ASN A 277 23.86 -1.72 -36.94
N ASP A 278 24.19 -2.19 -38.14
CA ASP A 278 25.21 -3.22 -38.35
C ASP A 278 26.60 -2.70 -37.95
N PRO A 279 27.56 -3.59 -37.66
CA PRO A 279 28.80 -3.28 -36.97
C PRO A 279 29.82 -2.60 -37.90
N ILE A 280 30.57 -1.65 -37.34
CA ILE A 280 31.80 -1.15 -37.94
C ILE A 280 32.91 -2.16 -37.63
N GLU A 281 33.42 -2.83 -38.66
CA GLU A 281 34.75 -3.42 -38.66
C GLU A 281 35.50 -2.91 -39.90
N VAL A 282 36.76 -2.56 -39.68
CA VAL A 282 37.64 -1.79 -40.56
C VAL A 282 38.48 -2.77 -41.39
N ASP A 283 38.60 -2.59 -42.70
CA ASP A 283 39.91 -2.49 -43.38
C ASP A 283 39.88 -2.30 -44.91
N PHE A 284 40.75 -1.36 -45.31
CA PHE A 284 41.64 -1.26 -46.48
C PHE A 284 41.19 -1.55 -47.93
N GLN A 285 41.52 -0.53 -48.75
CA GLN A 285 42.21 -0.55 -50.06
C GLN A 285 41.42 -0.50 -51.38
N ASN A 286 41.79 0.54 -52.14
CA ASN A 286 41.85 0.66 -53.62
C ASN A 286 40.51 0.62 -54.38
N SER A 287 40.31 1.27 -55.52
CA SER A 287 41.00 2.31 -56.31
C SER A 287 40.09 2.54 -57.54
N TYR A 288 40.37 3.58 -58.32
CA TYR A 288 39.94 3.78 -59.72
C TYR A 288 38.56 4.40 -60.05
N TYR A 289 38.66 5.68 -60.44
CA TYR A 289 38.23 6.30 -61.70
C TYR A 289 36.76 6.47 -62.13
N ALA A 290 36.52 7.73 -62.55
CA ALA A 290 35.64 8.22 -63.63
C ALA A 290 34.12 8.14 -63.40
N GLY A 291 33.32 9.19 -63.64
CA GLY A 291 33.55 10.51 -64.22
C GLY A 291 32.20 11.10 -64.68
N VAL A 292 32.23 12.39 -65.04
CA VAL A 292 31.36 13.04 -66.06
C VAL A 292 29.96 13.51 -65.56
N ILE A 293 29.78 14.83 -65.33
CA ILE A 293 29.04 15.85 -66.15
C ILE A 293 27.51 15.62 -66.10
N ALA A 294 26.59 16.59 -66.03
CA ALA A 294 26.45 18.02 -65.75
C ALA A 294 24.93 18.29 -65.85
N ASP A 295 24.52 19.54 -65.59
CA ASP A 295 23.25 20.15 -66.02
C ASP A 295 21.95 19.63 -65.36
N GLU A 296 20.91 20.41 -65.09
CA GLU A 296 20.61 21.83 -65.28
C GLU A 296 19.36 22.13 -64.43
N CYS A 297 19.32 23.34 -63.85
CA CYS A 297 18.20 24.30 -63.89
C CYS A 297 16.75 23.85 -63.64
N LEU A 298 16.19 24.45 -62.57
CA LEU A 298 14.98 25.29 -62.58
C LEU A 298 13.75 24.81 -63.38
N GLU A 299 12.70 24.45 -62.63
CA GLU A 299 11.38 25.11 -62.68
C GLU A 299 10.63 24.88 -61.36
#